data_AF-A0A356F8R5-F1
#
_entry.id   AF-A0A356F8R5-F1
#
_cell.length_a   1.000
_cell.length_b   1.000
_cell.length_c   1.000
_cell.angle_alpha   90.00
_cell.angle_beta   90.00
_cell.angle_gamma   90.00
#
_symmetry.space_group_name_H-M   'P 1'
#
loop_
_entity.id
_entity.type
_entity.pdbx_description
1 polymer ?
#
loop_
_entity_poly.entity_id
_entity_poly.type
_entity_poly.pdbx_seq_one_letter_code
_entity_poly.pdbx_strand_id
1 'polypeptide(L)'
;MQKTALLSCSILALCLGLAPGALAQGDAFAKLIRPTFSKSCVKCHGKGTKVKGKVNLFALKSAADLAKNPELLEKLIEALASAEMPPEKEPPLAAETRKGLVAELKEILRQAVDSQKSVARTPIRRMN
;
A
#
# COMPACT_ATOMS: atom_id res chain seq x y z
N MET A 1 37.53 -23.81 50.38
CA MET A 1 36.41 -22.89 50.70
C MET A 1 35.68 -22.60 49.40
N GLN A 2 34.57 -23.30 49.15
CA GLN A 2 33.19 -22.77 49.09
C GLN A 2 32.96 -21.77 47.94
N LYS A 3 31.96 -21.84 47.05
CA LYS A 3 30.79 -22.71 46.83
C LYS A 3 30.27 -22.42 45.41
N THR A 4 29.67 -23.43 44.79
CA THR A 4 28.87 -23.42 43.56
C THR A 4 27.70 -22.42 43.56
N ALA A 5 27.35 -21.86 42.41
CA ALA A 5 25.97 -21.45 42.12
C ALA A 5 25.66 -21.60 40.62
N LEU A 6 24.95 -22.68 40.31
CA LEU A 6 24.12 -22.83 39.12
C LEU A 6 23.00 -21.79 39.19
N LEU A 7 22.75 -21.07 38.09
CA LEU A 7 21.49 -20.38 37.86
C LEU A 7 20.98 -20.76 36.47
N SER A 8 20.19 -21.81 36.49
CA SER A 8 19.19 -22.14 35.47
C SER A 8 18.13 -21.03 35.45
N CYS A 9 17.84 -20.48 34.28
CA CYS A 9 16.52 -19.95 33.99
C CYS A 9 16.24 -20.10 32.50
N SER A 10 15.50 -21.16 32.20
CA SER A 10 14.35 -21.16 31.30
C SER A 10 14.52 -20.56 29.90
N ILE A 11 14.53 -21.47 28.94
CA ILE A 11 13.86 -21.30 27.65
C ILE A 11 12.56 -20.53 27.87
N LEU A 12 12.49 -19.28 27.41
CA LEU A 12 11.24 -18.67 27.00
C LEU A 12 11.35 -18.39 25.51
N ALA A 13 10.94 -19.40 24.73
CA ALA A 13 10.50 -19.21 23.38
C ALA A 13 9.38 -18.16 23.38
N LEU A 14 9.70 -16.92 23.08
CA LEU A 14 8.71 -15.98 22.58
C LEU A 14 8.86 -15.93 21.07
N CYS A 15 8.10 -16.80 20.41
CA CYS A 15 7.80 -16.71 18.99
C CYS A 15 7.24 -15.31 18.70
N LEU A 16 8.09 -14.37 18.33
CA LEU A 16 7.63 -13.21 17.57
C LEU A 16 7.83 -13.55 16.10
N GLY A 17 6.84 -14.26 15.56
CA GLY A 17 6.61 -14.33 14.13
C GLY A 17 6.42 -12.89 13.63
N LEU A 18 7.53 -12.25 13.29
CA LEU A 18 7.51 -11.02 12.54
C LEU A 18 7.00 -11.40 11.16
N ALA A 19 5.69 -11.24 10.95
CA ALA A 19 5.14 -11.20 9.61
C ALA A 19 5.83 -10.04 8.90
N PRO A 20 6.72 -10.29 7.91
CA PRO A 20 7.38 -9.23 7.17
C PRO A 20 6.39 -8.77 6.09
N GLY A 21 5.30 -8.12 6.49
CA GLY A 21 4.25 -7.68 5.57
C GLY A 21 4.01 -6.17 5.62
N ALA A 22 4.03 -5.57 6.82
CA ALA A 22 3.61 -4.18 6.97
C ALA A 22 4.71 -3.14 6.69
N LEU A 23 5.98 -3.49 6.92
CA LEU A 23 7.10 -2.52 6.78
C LEU A 23 7.47 -2.24 5.32
N ALA A 24 7.32 -3.23 4.44
CA ALA A 24 7.69 -3.09 3.02
C ALA A 24 6.82 -2.04 2.29
N GLN A 25 5.56 -1.93 2.68
CA GLN A 25 4.61 -1.06 1.98
C GLN A 25 4.77 0.43 2.32
N GLY A 26 5.14 0.73 3.57
CA GLY A 26 5.54 2.07 3.96
C GLY A 26 6.78 2.53 3.18
N ASP A 27 7.70 1.60 2.92
CA ASP A 27 8.91 1.84 2.15
C ASP A 27 8.61 2.10 0.67
N ALA A 28 7.82 1.23 0.02
CA ALA A 28 7.42 1.39 -1.37
C ALA A 28 6.60 2.66 -1.61
N PHE A 29 5.69 3.00 -0.69
CA PHE A 29 4.91 4.23 -0.81
C PHE A 29 5.78 5.47 -0.71
N ALA A 30 6.70 5.52 0.25
CA ALA A 30 7.58 6.66 0.45
C ALA A 30 8.62 6.82 -0.67
N LYS A 31 9.15 5.71 -1.21
CA LYS A 31 10.25 5.69 -2.18
C LYS A 31 9.80 5.75 -3.65
N LEU A 32 8.64 5.19 -3.99
CA LEU A 32 8.19 5.11 -5.39
C LEU A 32 6.87 5.83 -5.63
N ILE A 33 5.82 5.48 -4.88
CA ILE A 33 4.45 5.97 -5.15
C ILE A 33 4.36 7.48 -4.93
N ARG A 34 4.68 7.95 -3.72
CA ARG A 34 4.59 9.36 -3.33
C ARG A 34 5.42 10.28 -4.24
N PRO A 35 6.72 10.03 -4.50
CA PRO A 35 7.49 10.92 -5.38
C PRO A 35 6.96 10.91 -6.81
N THR A 36 6.54 9.76 -7.35
CA THR A 36 5.97 9.68 -8.70
C THR A 36 4.65 10.44 -8.80
N PHE A 37 3.75 10.26 -7.83
CA PHE A 37 2.48 10.98 -7.78
C PHE A 37 2.69 12.49 -7.69
N SER A 38 3.61 12.94 -6.82
CA SER A 38 3.93 14.36 -6.67
C SER A 38 4.47 14.97 -7.96
N LYS A 39 5.31 14.23 -8.71
CA LYS A 39 5.95 14.73 -9.93
C LYS A 39 5.03 14.72 -11.14
N SER A 40 4.24 13.65 -11.32
CA SER A 40 3.58 13.35 -12.59
C SER A 40 2.06 13.30 -12.52
N CYS A 41 1.45 13.24 -11.33
CA CYS A 41 0.02 13.00 -11.20
C CYS A 41 -0.72 14.18 -10.55
N VAL A 42 -0.14 14.77 -9.50
CA VAL A 42 -0.79 15.81 -8.67
C VAL A 42 -1.16 17.07 -9.46
N LYS A 43 -0.40 17.43 -10.50
CA LYS A 43 -0.70 18.59 -11.38
C LYS A 43 -2.11 18.52 -12.01
N CYS A 44 -2.62 17.31 -12.25
CA CYS A 44 -3.94 17.09 -12.84
C CYS A 44 -4.95 16.54 -11.82
N HIS A 45 -4.48 15.72 -10.89
CA HIS A 45 -5.28 14.97 -9.92
C HIS A 45 -4.92 15.37 -8.48
N GLY A 46 -4.93 16.67 -8.16
CA GLY A 46 -4.78 17.11 -6.77
C GLY A 46 -4.50 18.59 -6.57
N LYS A 47 -3.80 19.23 -7.51
CA LYS A 47 -3.55 20.67 -7.54
C LYS A 47 -3.85 21.21 -8.92
N GLY A 48 -4.87 22.05 -9.06
CA GLY A 48 -5.23 22.68 -10.32
C GLY A 48 -6.55 23.43 -10.22
N THR A 49 -6.83 24.31 -11.17
CA THR A 49 -8.12 25.02 -11.26
C THR A 49 -9.30 24.07 -11.52
N LYS A 50 -9.02 22.90 -12.10
CA LYS A 50 -9.97 21.78 -12.26
C LYS A 50 -9.27 20.46 -11.93
N VAL A 51 -9.76 19.77 -10.89
CA VAL A 51 -9.27 18.43 -10.52
C VAL A 51 -9.86 17.40 -11.48
N LYS A 52 -9.02 16.77 -12.31
CA LYS A 52 -9.47 15.78 -13.30
C LYS A 52 -9.95 14.50 -12.62
N GLY A 53 -11.04 13.93 -13.15
CA GLY A 53 -11.61 12.68 -12.66
C GLY A 53 -12.17 12.72 -11.23
N LYS A 54 -12.26 13.91 -10.59
CA LYS A 54 -12.59 14.07 -9.17
C LYS A 54 -11.66 13.28 -8.23
N VAL A 55 -10.45 12.96 -8.69
CA VAL A 55 -9.43 12.23 -7.92
C VAL A 55 -8.44 13.22 -7.33
N ASN A 56 -8.28 13.21 -6.01
CA ASN A 56 -7.30 14.05 -5.31
C ASN A 56 -6.17 13.19 -4.71
N LEU A 57 -5.15 12.91 -5.52
CA LEU A 57 -3.95 12.19 -5.11
C LEU A 57 -3.05 13.01 -4.17
N PHE A 58 -3.23 14.33 -4.09
CA PHE A 58 -2.48 15.18 -3.15
C PHE A 58 -2.92 14.95 -1.70
N ALA A 59 -4.16 14.50 -1.47
CA ALA A 59 -4.67 14.21 -0.14
C ALA A 59 -4.14 12.88 0.46
N LEU A 60 -3.57 12.00 -0.37
CA LEU A 60 -3.06 10.70 0.04
C LEU A 60 -1.70 10.86 0.74
N LYS A 61 -1.61 10.48 2.02
CA LYS A 61 -0.40 10.64 2.84
C LYS A 61 0.32 9.34 3.10
N SER A 62 -0.34 8.20 2.87
CA SER A 62 0.17 6.88 3.18
C SER A 62 -0.41 5.79 2.26
N ALA A 63 0.22 4.62 2.25
CA ALA A 63 -0.35 3.43 1.63
C ALA A 63 -1.70 3.02 2.27
N ALA A 64 -1.90 3.31 3.56
CA ALA A 64 -3.17 3.04 4.23
C ALA A 64 -4.31 3.90 3.66
N ASP A 65 -4.05 5.13 3.22
CA ASP A 65 -5.07 5.98 2.58
C ASP A 65 -5.48 5.44 1.20
N LEU A 66 -4.54 4.81 0.49
CA LEU A 66 -4.83 4.06 -0.74
C LEU A 66 -5.63 2.79 -0.43
N ALA A 67 -5.20 2.00 0.55
CA ALA A 67 -5.85 0.72 0.90
C ALA A 67 -7.30 0.89 1.38
N LYS A 68 -7.65 2.05 1.95
CA LYS A 68 -9.04 2.40 2.32
C LYS A 68 -9.97 2.56 1.10
N ASN A 69 -9.42 2.74 -0.10
CA ASN A 69 -10.18 3.00 -1.32
C ASN A 69 -9.79 2.00 -2.44
N PRO A 70 -10.21 0.72 -2.36
CA PRO A 70 -9.90 -0.29 -3.38
C PRO A 70 -10.32 0.10 -4.80
N GLU A 71 -11.48 0.73 -4.97
CA GLU A 71 -11.94 1.20 -6.29
C GLU A 71 -11.01 2.25 -6.91
N LEU A 72 -10.41 3.12 -6.08
CA LEU A 72 -9.44 4.10 -6.56
C LEU A 72 -8.15 3.41 -7.00
N LEU A 73 -7.70 2.39 -6.24
CA LEU A 73 -6.53 1.59 -6.59
C LEU A 73 -6.72 0.91 -7.95
N GLU A 74 -7.87 0.28 -8.19
CA GLU A 74 -8.18 -0.36 -9.47
C GLU A 74 -8.11 0.63 -10.64
N LYS A 75 -8.74 1.80 -10.51
CA LYS A 75 -8.71 2.86 -11.54
C LYS A 75 -7.29 3.37 -11.80
N LEU A 76 -6.47 3.52 -10.77
CA LEU A 76 -5.08 3.93 -10.92
C LEU A 76 -4.25 2.86 -11.63
N ILE A 77 -4.45 1.59 -11.26
CA ILE A 77 -3.80 0.45 -11.91
C ILE A 77 -4.16 0.38 -13.38
N GLU A 78 -5.44 0.50 -13.72
CA GLU A 78 -5.93 0.49 -15.10
C GLU A 78 -5.30 1.61 -15.93
N ALA A 79 -5.40 2.86 -15.45
CA ALA A 79 -4.88 4.02 -16.16
C ALA A 79 -3.35 3.99 -16.38
N LEU A 80 -2.61 3.37 -15.46
CA LEU A 80 -1.17 3.18 -15.59
C LEU A 80 -0.82 1.97 -16.47
N ALA A 81 -1.61 0.89 -16.41
CA ALA A 81 -1.40 -0.31 -17.21
C ALA A 81 -1.72 -0.07 -18.69
N SER A 82 -2.75 0.73 -18.99
CA SER A 82 -3.09 1.18 -20.35
C SER A 82 -2.10 2.19 -20.93
N ALA A 83 -1.19 2.73 -20.09
CA ALA A 83 -0.27 3.81 -20.43
C ALA A 83 -0.98 5.11 -20.91
N GLU A 84 -2.26 5.29 -20.59
CA GLU A 84 -3.02 6.52 -20.86
C GLU A 84 -2.67 7.65 -19.89
N MET A 85 -2.06 7.31 -18.75
CA MET A 85 -1.53 8.26 -17.78
C MET A 85 0.00 8.16 -17.68
N PRO A 86 0.73 9.29 -17.75
CA PRO A 86 0.26 10.67 -17.92
C PRO A 86 -0.35 10.93 -19.32
N PRO A 87 -1.22 11.94 -19.49
CA PRO A 87 -1.83 12.25 -20.78
C PRO A 87 -0.77 12.69 -21.80
N GLU A 88 -1.05 12.53 -23.10
CA GLU A 88 -0.08 12.76 -24.19
C GLU A 88 0.66 14.12 -24.16
N LYS A 89 0.03 15.16 -23.59
CA LYS A 89 0.61 16.51 -23.46
C LYS A 89 1.60 16.65 -22.29
N GLU A 90 1.72 15.64 -21.44
CA GLU A 90 2.67 15.60 -20.32
C GLU A 90 3.78 14.58 -20.62
N PRO A 91 4.98 14.75 -20.03
CA PRO A 91 6.06 13.80 -20.21
C PRO A 91 5.67 12.37 -19.80
N PRO A 92 5.95 11.34 -20.61
CA PRO A 92 5.62 9.97 -20.28
C PRO A 92 6.46 9.46 -19.12
N LEU A 93 5.93 8.46 -18.40
CA LEU A 93 6.72 7.72 -17.41
C LEU A 93 7.67 6.73 -18.10
N ALA A 94 8.86 6.57 -17.53
CA ALA A 94 9.75 5.48 -17.91
C ALA A 94 9.03 4.13 -17.70
N ALA A 95 9.20 3.20 -18.63
CA ALA A 95 8.50 1.92 -18.61
C ALA A 95 8.70 1.16 -17.29
N GLU A 96 9.93 1.17 -16.77
CA GLU A 96 10.27 0.49 -15.51
C GLU A 96 9.62 1.16 -14.29
N THR A 97 9.58 2.50 -14.25
CA THR A 97 8.84 3.23 -13.21
C THR A 97 7.35 2.92 -13.27
N ARG A 98 6.75 2.88 -14.46
CA ARG A 98 5.32 2.58 -14.64
C ARG A 98 4.99 1.16 -14.20
N LYS A 99 5.79 0.16 -14.62
CA LYS A 99 5.62 -1.24 -14.21
C LYS A 99 5.77 -1.41 -12.71
N GLY A 100 6.82 -0.83 -12.12
CA GLY A 100 7.04 -0.86 -10.68
C GLY A 100 5.86 -0.24 -9.92
N LEU A 101 5.38 0.91 -10.38
CA LEU A 101 4.24 1.59 -9.77
C LEU A 101 2.96 0.73 -9.83
N VAL A 102 2.68 0.09 -10.96
CA VAL A 102 1.54 -0.82 -11.12
C VAL A 102 1.67 -2.03 -10.18
N ALA A 103 2.88 -2.60 -10.04
CA ALA A 103 3.12 -3.74 -9.16
C ALA A 103 2.85 -3.38 -7.70
N GLU A 104 3.38 -2.26 -7.21
CA GLU A 104 3.15 -1.81 -5.84
C GLU A 104 1.67 -1.50 -5.57
N LEU A 105 0.97 -0.85 -6.51
CA LEU A 105 -0.46 -0.58 -6.34
C LEU A 105 -1.31 -1.86 -6.31
N LYS A 106 -0.95 -2.87 -7.12
CA LYS A 106 -1.60 -4.19 -7.08
C LYS A 106 -1.39 -4.90 -5.75
N GLU A 107 -0.20 -4.79 -5.16
CA GLU A 107 0.08 -5.37 -3.85
C GLU A 107 -0.74 -4.69 -2.75
N ILE A 108 -0.82 -3.35 -2.76
CA ILE A 108 -1.69 -2.61 -1.84
C ILE A 108 -3.15 -3.05 -1.99
N LEU A 109 -3.64 -3.20 -3.24
CA LEU A 109 -5.01 -3.63 -3.52
C LEU A 109 -5.28 -5.04 -2.98
N ARG A 110 -4.38 -5.99 -3.25
CA ARG A 110 -4.47 -7.37 -2.76
C ARG A 110 -4.61 -7.40 -1.24
N GLN A 111 -3.76 -6.68 -0.53
CA GLN A 111 -3.80 -6.62 0.93
C GLN A 111 -5.06 -5.95 1.46
N ALA A 112 -5.54 -4.89 0.80
CA ALA A 112 -6.79 -4.23 1.17
C ALA A 112 -7.97 -5.20 1.09
N VAL A 113 -8.08 -5.95 -0.01
CA VAL A 113 -9.13 -6.96 -0.22
C VAL A 113 -9.01 -8.11 0.78
N ASP A 114 -7.80 -8.62 1.03
CA ASP A 114 -7.58 -9.70 2.00
C ASP A 114 -7.93 -9.27 3.44
N SER A 115 -7.61 -8.02 3.80
CA SER A 115 -7.97 -7.43 5.09
C SER A 115 -9.48 -7.24 5.24
N GLN A 116 -10.21 -6.93 4.18
CA GLN A 116 -11.67 -6.85 4.23
C GLN A 116 -12.32 -8.23 4.41
N LYS A 117 -11.79 -9.27 3.73
CA LYS A 117 -12.29 -10.64 3.87
C LYS A 117 -12.13 -11.19 5.27
N SER A 118 -11.02 -10.89 5.95
CA SER A 118 -10.78 -11.36 7.32
C SER A 118 -11.77 -10.74 8.33
N VAL A 119 -12.16 -9.48 8.14
CA VAL A 119 -13.20 -8.82 8.95
C VAL A 119 -14.60 -9.39 8.65
N ALA A 120 -14.90 -9.64 7.38
CA ALA A 120 -16.20 -10.17 6.95
C ALA A 120 -16.46 -11.63 7.39
N ARG A 121 -15.42 -12.39 7.75
CA ARG A 121 -15.49 -13.79 8.24
C ARG A 121 -16.13 -13.95 9.63
N THR A 122 -16.84 -12.94 10.14
CA THR A 122 -17.60 -13.07 11.38
C THR A 122 -18.63 -14.19 11.20
N PRO A 123 -18.61 -15.26 12.02
CA PRO A 123 -19.49 -16.39 11.83
C PRO A 123 -20.94 -15.94 11.90
N ILE A 124 -21.73 -16.33 10.89
CA ILE A 124 -23.19 -16.18 10.92
C ILE A 124 -23.67 -16.99 12.12
N ARG A 125 -24.01 -16.30 13.22
CA ARG A 125 -24.79 -16.90 14.30
C ARG A 125 -26.15 -17.20 13.71
N ARG A 126 -26.38 -18.45 13.34
CA ARG A 126 -27.75 -18.91 13.12
C ARG A 126 -28.49 -18.71 14.44
N MET A 127 -29.50 -17.84 14.40
CA MET A 127 -30.44 -17.70 15.49
C MET A 127 -31.34 -18.94 15.43
N ASN A 128 -31.31 -19.72 16.51
CA ASN A 128 -32.11 -20.93 16.68
C ASN A 128 -33.58 -20.56 16.84
#